data_AF-A0A945I819-F1
#
_entry.id   AF-A0A945I819-F1
#
_cell.length_a   1.000
_cell.length_b   1.000
_cell.length_c   1.000
_cell.angle_alpha   90.00
_cell.angle_beta   90.00
_cell.angle_gamma   90.00
#
_symmetry.space_group_name_H-M   'P 1'
#
loop_
_entity.id
_entity.type
_entity.pdbx_description
1 polymer ?
#
loop_
_entity_poly.entity_id
_entity_poly.type
_entity_poly.pdbx_seq_one_letter_code
_entity_poly.pdbx_strand_id
1 'polypeptide(L)'
;MTAAASTEATPKWILDDLYLAQDDPKISEDLDRTAESAKSFAAQYQGKLAALDGAGLGRAIKEYEELSEVLSAVMSYAQLLFAADAENAQVAAFYQDMNERATEISTDTLFFELELNRIEDATLAQQMTDPTAVKYAPWVDSVRIYKPYQLDDELEKLLHEKSVT
;
A
#
# COMPACT_ATOMS: atom_id res chain seq x y z
N MET A 1 2.57 14.48 -53.43
CA MET A 1 3.28 13.29 -52.92
C MET A 1 3.27 13.39 -51.40
N THR A 2 2.40 12.61 -50.77
CA THR A 2 2.29 12.53 -49.31
C THR A 2 3.57 11.88 -48.80
N ALA A 3 4.34 12.60 -47.97
CA ALA A 3 5.46 12.00 -47.27
C ALA A 3 4.88 10.93 -46.33
N ALA A 4 5.23 9.67 -46.58
CA ALA A 4 5.00 8.60 -45.62
C ALA A 4 5.80 8.96 -44.37
N ALA A 5 5.12 9.26 -43.27
CA ALA A 5 5.74 9.32 -41.97
C ALA A 5 6.32 7.93 -41.69
N SER A 6 7.65 7.85 -41.59
CA SER A 6 8.33 6.65 -41.13
C SER A 6 7.75 6.25 -39.78
N THR A 7 7.23 5.02 -39.68
CA THR A 7 6.80 4.41 -38.43
C THR A 7 8.03 4.10 -37.58
N GLU A 8 8.71 5.14 -37.08
CA GLU A 8 9.67 4.95 -36.00
C GLU A 8 8.88 4.46 -34.79
N ALA A 9 9.18 3.24 -34.35
CA ALA A 9 8.54 2.65 -33.19
C ALA A 9 8.65 3.60 -32.00
N THR A 10 7.52 3.95 -31.39
CA THR A 10 7.49 4.80 -30.20
C THR A 10 8.44 4.22 -29.13
N PRO A 11 9.29 5.05 -28.50
CA PRO A 11 10.19 4.57 -27.46
C PRO A 11 9.39 3.91 -26.34
N LYS A 12 9.87 2.76 -25.88
CA LYS A 12 9.29 2.01 -24.76
C LYS A 12 10.21 2.09 -23.54
N TRP A 13 9.61 2.08 -22.36
CA TRP A 13 10.36 1.89 -21.13
C TRP A 13 10.95 0.48 -21.09
N ILE A 14 12.18 0.38 -20.55
CA ILE A 14 12.78 -0.89 -20.15
C ILE A 14 12.40 -1.08 -18.69
N LEU A 15 11.67 -2.16 -18.39
CA LEU A 15 11.07 -2.40 -17.07
C LEU A 15 11.63 -3.65 -16.38
N ASP A 16 12.70 -4.21 -16.92
CA ASP A 16 13.33 -5.46 -16.49
C ASP A 16 13.81 -5.43 -15.03
N ASP A 17 14.06 -4.23 -14.48
CA ASP A 17 14.37 -4.03 -13.06
C ASP A 17 13.16 -4.31 -12.13
N LEU A 18 11.94 -4.27 -12.67
CA LEU A 18 10.70 -4.63 -11.97
C LEU A 18 10.29 -6.06 -12.32
N TYR A 19 9.95 -6.30 -13.59
CA TYR A 19 9.50 -7.58 -14.12
C TYR A 19 9.88 -7.71 -15.59
N LEU A 20 10.23 -8.93 -16.02
CA LEU A 20 10.76 -9.19 -17.36
C LEU A 20 9.67 -9.11 -18.44
N ALA A 21 8.42 -9.44 -18.07
CA ALA A 21 7.29 -9.47 -18.97
C ALA A 21 5.96 -9.44 -18.19
N GLN A 22 4.86 -9.22 -18.91
CA GLN A 22 3.51 -9.23 -18.34
C GLN A 22 3.14 -10.59 -17.73
N ASP A 23 3.69 -11.68 -18.27
CA ASP A 23 3.50 -13.05 -17.83
C ASP A 23 4.68 -13.57 -16.98
N ASP A 24 5.51 -12.68 -16.45
CA ASP A 24 6.60 -13.05 -15.55
C ASP A 24 6.03 -13.75 -14.29
N PRO A 25 6.39 -15.03 -14.04
CA PRO A 25 5.86 -15.77 -12.90
C PRO A 25 6.16 -15.07 -11.56
N LYS A 26 7.23 -14.28 -11.50
CA LYS A 26 7.61 -13.50 -10.32
C LYS A 26 6.49 -12.56 -9.85
N ILE A 27 5.68 -12.02 -10.76
CA ILE A 27 4.53 -11.15 -10.42
C ILE A 27 3.55 -11.94 -9.56
N SER A 28 3.19 -13.15 -9.99
CA SER A 28 2.26 -14.00 -9.27
C SER A 28 2.82 -14.46 -7.91
N GLU A 29 4.09 -14.85 -7.88
CA GLU A 29 4.78 -15.27 -6.66
C GLU A 29 4.88 -14.15 -5.62
N ASP A 30 5.21 -12.93 -6.07
CA ASP A 30 5.30 -11.76 -5.19
C ASP A 30 3.93 -11.39 -4.61
N LEU A 31 2.87 -11.41 -5.42
CA LEU A 31 1.52 -11.13 -4.94
C LEU A 31 1.00 -12.21 -3.99
N ASP A 32 1.22 -13.50 -4.27
CA ASP A 32 0.79 -14.59 -3.40
C ASP A 32 1.51 -14.54 -2.04
N ARG A 33 2.82 -14.31 -2.07
CA ARG A 33 3.62 -14.14 -0.84
C ARG A 33 3.17 -12.92 -0.04
N THR A 34 2.89 -11.80 -0.71
CA THR A 34 2.44 -10.56 -0.07
C THR A 34 1.04 -10.72 0.53
N ALA A 35 0.14 -11.45 -0.14
CA ALA A 35 -1.19 -11.76 0.39
C ALA A 35 -1.12 -12.56 1.70
N GLU A 36 -0.28 -13.61 1.76
CA GLU A 36 -0.11 -14.38 2.99
C GLU A 36 0.56 -13.55 4.11
N SER A 37 1.53 -12.73 3.73
CA SER A 37 2.24 -11.85 4.66
C SER A 37 1.30 -10.78 5.23
N ALA A 38 0.39 -10.22 4.43
CA ALA A 38 -0.61 -9.24 4.86
C ALA A 38 -1.58 -9.84 5.90
N LYS A 39 -2.04 -11.08 5.69
CA LYS A 39 -2.90 -11.80 6.66
C LYS A 39 -2.16 -12.08 7.96
N SER A 40 -0.91 -12.53 7.87
CA SER A 40 -0.05 -12.76 9.03
C SER A 40 0.21 -11.47 9.80
N PHE A 41 0.47 -10.38 9.09
CA PHE A 41 0.66 -9.04 9.63
C PHE A 41 -0.58 -8.56 10.40
N ALA A 42 -1.77 -8.71 9.82
CA ALA A 42 -3.03 -8.40 10.49
C ALA A 42 -3.21 -9.22 11.77
N ALA A 43 -3.02 -10.54 11.71
CA ALA A 43 -3.13 -11.41 12.87
C ALA A 43 -2.15 -11.02 14.00
N GLN A 44 -0.95 -10.56 13.62
CA GLN A 44 0.10 -10.19 14.56
C GLN A 44 -0.15 -8.84 15.23
N TYR A 45 -0.59 -7.83 14.47
CA TYR A 45 -0.55 -6.43 14.89
C TYR A 45 -1.91 -5.76 15.12
N GLN A 46 -2.98 -6.25 14.50
CA GLN A 46 -4.29 -5.61 14.60
C GLN A 46 -4.81 -5.57 16.04
N GLY A 47 -5.17 -4.36 16.49
CA GLY A 47 -5.64 -4.04 17.83
C GLY A 47 -4.56 -4.10 18.91
N LYS A 48 -3.27 -4.14 18.54
CA LYS A 48 -2.15 -4.34 19.47
C LYS A 48 -1.07 -3.26 19.37
N LEU A 49 -1.15 -2.31 18.43
CA LEU A 49 -0.06 -1.36 18.16
C LEU A 49 0.28 -0.48 19.37
N ALA A 50 -0.73 -0.01 20.10
CA ALA A 50 -0.53 0.81 21.30
C ALA A 50 0.15 0.05 22.45
N ALA A 51 0.12 -1.29 22.43
CA ALA A 51 0.74 -2.13 23.45
C ALA A 51 2.19 -2.54 23.10
N LEU A 52 2.66 -2.25 21.89
CA LEU A 52 4.03 -2.54 21.47
C LEU A 52 5.03 -1.63 22.18
N ASP A 53 6.25 -2.12 22.37
CA ASP A 53 7.39 -1.26 22.65
C ASP A 53 7.89 -0.57 21.37
N GLY A 54 8.82 0.38 21.50
CA GLY A 54 9.36 1.10 20.34
C GLY A 54 10.02 0.18 19.30
N ALA A 55 10.73 -0.86 19.76
CA ALA A 55 11.30 -1.87 18.88
C ALA A 55 10.22 -2.68 18.14
N GLY A 56 9.11 -3.01 18.81
CA GLY A 56 7.95 -3.66 18.23
C GLY A 56 7.25 -2.81 17.19
N LEU A 57 7.05 -1.51 17.46
CA LEU A 57 6.50 -0.57 16.49
C LEU A 57 7.42 -0.44 15.27
N GLY A 58 8.73 -0.29 15.48
CA GLY A 58 9.70 -0.21 14.37
C GLY A 58 9.73 -1.45 13.48
N ARG A 59 9.56 -2.65 14.07
CA ARG A 59 9.38 -3.91 13.29
C ARG A 59 8.07 -3.90 12.49
N ALA A 60 6.96 -3.52 13.12
CA ALA A 60 5.67 -3.47 12.46
C ALA A 60 5.70 -2.51 11.24
N ILE A 61 6.30 -1.32 11.40
CA ILE A 61 6.41 -0.36 10.28
C ILE A 61 7.27 -0.93 9.15
N LYS A 62 8.37 -1.63 9.47
CA LYS A 62 9.24 -2.26 8.47
C LYS A 62 8.52 -3.35 7.69
N GLU A 63 7.75 -4.20 8.36
CA GLU A 63 6.97 -5.25 7.69
C GLU A 63 5.87 -4.65 6.81
N TYR A 64 5.22 -3.57 7.27
CA TYR A 64 4.26 -2.81 6.45
C TYR A 64 4.91 -2.16 5.22
N GLU A 65 6.11 -1.59 5.37
CA GLU A 65 6.91 -1.03 4.28
C GLU A 65 7.23 -2.10 3.22
N GLU A 66 7.70 -3.27 3.64
CA GLU A 66 8.03 -4.38 2.73
C GLU A 66 6.81 -4.89 1.93
N LEU A 67 5.63 -4.95 2.58
CA LEU A 67 4.36 -5.28 1.90
C LEU A 67 4.01 -4.21 0.85
N SER A 68 4.07 -2.95 1.26
CA SER A 68 3.70 -1.79 0.42
C SER A 68 4.64 -1.61 -0.77
N GLU A 69 5.93 -1.90 -0.59
CA GLU A 69 6.95 -1.82 -1.65
C GLU A 69 6.66 -2.82 -2.78
N VAL A 70 6.31 -4.08 -2.43
CA VAL A 70 5.95 -5.08 -3.44
C VAL A 70 4.69 -4.69 -4.21
N LEU A 71 3.64 -4.26 -3.50
CA LEU A 71 2.41 -3.80 -4.17
C LEU A 71 2.69 -2.60 -5.07
N SER A 72 3.50 -1.65 -4.60
CA SER A 72 3.89 -0.47 -5.39
C SER A 72 4.68 -0.85 -6.64
N ALA A 73 5.58 -1.82 -6.56
CA ALA A 73 6.35 -2.31 -7.70
C ALA A 73 5.45 -2.95 -8.78
N VAL A 74 4.55 -3.86 -8.37
CA VAL A 74 3.57 -4.49 -9.27
C VAL A 74 2.68 -3.45 -9.93
N MET A 75 2.12 -2.53 -9.13
CA MET A 75 1.20 -1.51 -9.63
C MET A 75 1.91 -0.52 -10.56
N SER A 76 3.15 -0.14 -10.25
CA SER A 76 3.95 0.72 -11.12
C SER A 76 4.23 0.03 -12.46
N TYR A 77 4.61 -1.25 -12.44
CA TYR A 77 4.82 -2.02 -13.67
C TYR A 77 3.56 -2.06 -14.54
N ALA A 78 2.42 -2.42 -13.94
CA ALA A 78 1.14 -2.51 -14.64
C ALA A 78 0.68 -1.15 -15.19
N GLN A 79 0.82 -0.09 -14.41
CA GLN A 79 0.49 1.27 -14.84
C GLN A 79 1.37 1.72 -16.01
N LEU A 80 2.68 1.42 -15.97
CA LEU A 80 3.61 1.79 -17.03
C LEU A 80 3.31 1.03 -18.33
N LEU A 81 2.96 -0.26 -18.27
CA LEU A 81 2.48 -0.98 -19.44
C LEU A 81 1.20 -0.36 -20.00
N PHE A 82 0.22 -0.08 -19.14
CA PHE A 82 -1.06 0.51 -19.54
C PHE A 82 -0.90 1.91 -20.15
N ALA A 83 -0.05 2.75 -19.57
CA ALA A 83 0.24 4.07 -20.11
C ALA A 83 0.94 4.02 -21.48
N ALA A 84 1.70 2.95 -21.77
CA ALA A 84 2.37 2.77 -23.05
C ALA A 84 1.41 2.30 -24.17
N ASP A 85 0.37 1.53 -23.86
CA ASP A 85 -0.56 0.97 -24.84
C ASP A 85 -1.95 0.65 -24.23
N ALA A 86 -2.72 1.69 -23.90
CA ALA A 86 -4.03 1.54 -23.25
C ALA A 86 -5.13 0.93 -24.15
N GLU A 87 -4.94 0.93 -25.47
CA GLU A 87 -5.88 0.32 -26.43
C GLU A 87 -5.69 -1.20 -26.53
N ASN A 88 -4.58 -1.72 -26.01
CA ASN A 88 -4.30 -3.15 -26.00
C ASN A 88 -5.10 -3.86 -24.89
N ALA A 89 -6.07 -4.67 -25.32
CA ALA A 89 -6.95 -5.42 -24.42
C ALA A 89 -6.20 -6.31 -23.41
N GLN A 90 -5.04 -6.88 -23.77
CA GLN A 90 -4.27 -7.73 -22.85
C GLN A 90 -3.60 -6.90 -21.75
N VAL A 91 -3.12 -5.71 -22.08
CA VAL A 91 -2.52 -4.77 -21.11
C VAL A 91 -3.60 -4.20 -20.19
N ALA A 92 -4.76 -3.83 -20.75
CA ALA A 92 -5.89 -3.35 -19.96
C ALA A 92 -6.41 -4.40 -18.98
N ALA A 93 -6.57 -5.66 -19.42
CA ALA A 93 -6.96 -6.77 -18.56
C ALA A 93 -5.94 -7.00 -17.44
N PHE A 94 -4.65 -7.07 -17.78
CA PHE A 94 -3.58 -7.22 -16.79
C PHE A 94 -3.58 -6.09 -15.76
N TYR A 95 -3.70 -4.84 -16.19
CA TYR A 95 -3.77 -3.70 -15.27
C TYR A 95 -4.97 -3.80 -14.33
N GLN A 96 -6.14 -4.20 -14.83
CA GLN A 96 -7.32 -4.44 -14.00
C GLN A 96 -7.07 -5.56 -12.98
N ASP A 97 -6.55 -6.71 -13.42
CA ASP A 97 -6.24 -7.85 -12.55
C ASP A 97 -5.27 -7.44 -11.43
N MET A 98 -4.24 -6.66 -11.75
CA MET A 98 -3.28 -6.17 -10.74
C MET A 98 -3.94 -5.21 -9.74
N ASN A 99 -4.84 -4.33 -10.19
CA ASN A 99 -5.60 -3.45 -9.29
C ASN A 99 -6.50 -4.26 -8.33
N GLU A 100 -7.21 -5.27 -8.84
CA GLU A 100 -8.09 -6.12 -8.04
C GLU A 100 -7.29 -6.86 -6.95
N ARG A 101 -6.17 -7.49 -7.34
CA ARG A 101 -5.30 -8.21 -6.41
C ARG A 101 -4.64 -7.28 -5.38
N ALA A 102 -4.14 -6.12 -5.81
CA ALA A 102 -3.55 -5.14 -4.90
C ALA A 102 -4.57 -4.59 -3.90
N THR A 103 -5.81 -4.35 -4.36
CA THR A 103 -6.91 -3.89 -3.49
C THR A 103 -7.25 -4.94 -2.44
N GLU A 104 -7.37 -6.20 -2.83
CA GLU A 104 -7.62 -7.32 -1.91
C GLU A 104 -6.54 -7.39 -0.82
N ILE A 105 -5.26 -7.37 -1.21
CA ILE A 105 -4.13 -7.45 -0.26
C ILE A 105 -4.07 -6.21 0.65
N SER A 106 -4.25 -5.01 0.08
CA SER A 106 -4.17 -3.76 0.85
C SER A 106 -5.25 -3.66 1.93
N THR A 107 -6.43 -4.26 1.68
CA THR A 107 -7.55 -4.28 2.63
C THR A 107 -7.17 -4.95 3.95
N ASP A 108 -6.39 -6.04 3.90
CA ASP A 108 -5.90 -6.74 5.09
C ASP A 108 -4.94 -5.89 5.94
N THR A 109 -4.31 -4.87 5.35
CA THR A 109 -3.35 -3.99 6.04
C THR A 109 -3.91 -2.60 6.38
N LEU A 110 -5.12 -2.27 5.91
CA LEU A 110 -5.73 -0.94 6.07
C LEU A 110 -5.85 -0.50 7.54
N PHE A 111 -6.05 -1.45 8.46
CA PHE A 111 -6.15 -1.17 9.89
C PHE A 111 -4.89 -0.49 10.43
N PHE A 112 -3.71 -0.69 9.82
CA PHE A 112 -2.43 -0.31 10.41
C PHE A 112 -2.29 1.21 10.54
N GLU A 113 -2.50 1.94 9.45
CA GLU A 113 -2.45 3.40 9.46
C GLU A 113 -3.58 4.00 10.32
N LEU A 114 -4.77 3.38 10.29
CA LEU A 114 -5.91 3.79 11.10
C LEU A 114 -5.62 3.65 12.59
N GLU A 115 -5.06 2.51 13.00
CA GLU A 115 -4.72 2.22 14.38
C GLU A 115 -3.53 3.06 14.85
N LEU A 116 -2.51 3.26 14.01
CA LEU A 116 -1.38 4.15 14.28
C LEU A 116 -1.84 5.59 14.58
N ASN A 117 -2.83 6.08 13.82
CA ASN A 117 -3.42 7.39 14.05
C ASN A 117 -4.22 7.47 15.35
N ARG A 118 -4.79 6.36 15.81
CA ARG A 118 -5.54 6.27 17.07
C ARG A 118 -4.66 6.14 18.32
N ILE A 119 -3.37 5.82 18.18
CA ILE A 119 -2.45 5.75 19.33
C ILE A 119 -2.40 7.12 20.05
N GLU A 120 -2.48 7.10 21.38
CA GLU A 120 -2.32 8.31 22.19
C GLU A 120 -0.95 8.94 21.99
N ASP A 121 -0.88 10.28 21.98
CA ASP A 121 0.33 11.03 21.65
C ASP A 121 1.49 10.70 22.60
N ALA A 122 1.19 10.52 23.90
CA ALA A 122 2.20 10.15 24.90
C ALA A 122 2.77 8.74 24.65
N THR A 123 1.90 7.78 24.33
CA THR A 123 2.30 6.40 24.01
C THR A 123 3.16 6.35 22.76
N LEU A 124 2.71 7.01 21.68
CA LEU A 124 3.45 7.06 20.43
C LEU A 124 4.79 7.78 20.62
N ALA A 125 4.83 8.90 21.35
CA ALA A 125 6.07 9.61 21.64
C ALA A 125 7.09 8.74 22.40
N GLN A 126 6.62 7.88 23.32
CA GLN A 126 7.48 6.93 24.01
C GLN A 126 8.00 5.84 23.07
N GLN A 127 7.14 5.24 22.24
CA GLN A 127 7.54 4.23 21.24
C GLN A 127 8.56 4.80 20.26
N MET A 128 8.37 6.05 19.84
CA MET A 128 9.25 6.80 18.93
C MET A 128 10.57 7.27 19.59
N THR A 129 10.95 6.77 20.77
CA THR A 129 12.31 6.94 21.31
C THR A 129 13.27 5.84 20.86
N ASP A 130 12.75 4.70 20.39
CA ASP A 130 13.57 3.58 19.94
C ASP A 130 14.16 3.86 18.54
N PRO A 131 15.46 3.62 18.30
CA PRO A 131 16.10 3.88 17.00
C PRO A 131 15.43 3.19 15.81
N THR A 132 14.81 2.02 16.02
CA THR A 132 14.14 1.27 14.94
C THR A 132 12.82 1.91 14.52
N ALA A 133 12.16 2.64 15.42
CA ALA A 133 10.94 3.42 15.13
C ALA A 133 11.27 4.84 14.66
N VAL A 134 12.26 5.50 15.29
CA VAL A 134 12.68 6.90 14.98
C VAL A 134 13.00 7.10 13.51
N LYS A 135 13.64 6.13 12.85
CA LYS A 135 13.96 6.23 11.42
C LYS A 135 12.73 6.43 10.52
N TYR A 136 11.55 6.03 10.99
CA TYR A 136 10.27 6.18 10.29
C TYR A 136 9.48 7.42 10.70
N ALA A 137 10.04 8.29 11.57
CA ALA A 137 9.34 9.48 12.05
C ALA A 137 8.70 10.34 10.93
N PRO A 138 9.37 10.62 9.79
CA PRO A 138 8.74 11.39 8.72
C PRO A 138 7.48 10.73 8.15
N TRP A 139 7.47 9.40 8.03
CA TRP A 139 6.30 8.66 7.57
C TRP A 139 5.21 8.65 8.64
N VAL A 140 5.55 8.39 9.90
CA VAL A 140 4.60 8.44 11.02
C VAL A 140 3.93 9.82 11.09
N ASP A 141 4.70 10.90 10.99
CA ASP A 141 4.17 12.26 10.98
C ASP A 141 3.18 12.47 9.82
N SER A 142 3.49 11.95 8.62
CA SER A 142 2.61 12.06 7.45
C SER A 142 1.27 11.35 7.65
N VAL A 143 1.28 10.16 8.27
CA VAL A 143 0.06 9.40 8.60
C VAL A 143 -0.76 10.18 9.64
N ARG A 144 -0.07 10.76 10.63
CA ARG A 144 -0.65 11.49 11.78
C ARG A 144 -1.25 12.85 11.44
N ILE A 145 -0.90 13.46 10.30
CA ILE A 145 -1.58 14.67 9.79
C ILE A 145 -3.09 14.46 9.68
N TYR A 146 -3.53 13.23 9.39
CA TYR A 146 -4.96 12.93 9.22
C TYR A 146 -5.70 12.61 10.51
N LYS A 147 -5.01 12.46 11.65
CA LYS A 147 -5.63 12.16 12.96
C LYS A 147 -6.79 13.11 13.31
N PRO A 148 -6.70 14.45 13.13
CA PRO A 148 -7.81 15.36 13.45
C PRO A 148 -9.05 15.21 12.55
N TYR A 149 -8.91 14.53 11.41
CA TYR A 149 -9.98 14.29 10.44
C TYR A 149 -10.52 12.85 10.49
N GLN A 150 -9.90 11.97 11.28
CA GLN A 150 -10.48 10.66 11.56
C GLN A 150 -11.73 10.85 12.41
N LEU A 151 -12.81 10.15 12.04
CA LEU A 151 -14.05 10.17 12.81
C LEU A 151 -13.73 9.77 14.25
N ASP A 152 -14.05 10.66 15.18
CA ASP A 152 -14.08 10.34 16.59
C ASP A 152 -15.12 9.22 16.79
N ASP A 153 -14.79 8.20 17.57
CA ASP A 153 -15.69 7.09 17.88
C ASP A 153 -17.03 7.61 18.48
N GLU A 154 -17.02 8.80 19.12
CA GLU A 154 -18.24 9.49 19.56
C GLU A 154 -19.09 10.04 18.40
N LEU A 155 -18.45 10.56 17.34
CA LEU A 155 -19.15 11.10 16.17
C LEU A 155 -19.76 10.00 15.31
N GLU A 156 -19.09 8.85 15.19
CA GLU A 156 -19.60 7.67 14.48
C GLU A 156 -20.81 7.05 15.20
N LYS A 157 -20.78 6.98 16.54
CA LYS A 157 -21.96 6.61 17.34
C LYS A 157 -23.11 7.58 17.14
N LEU A 158 -22.85 8.89 17.20
CA LEU A 158 -23.87 9.92 17.02
C LEU A 158 -24.51 9.88 15.62
N LEU A 159 -23.71 9.60 14.58
CA LEU A 159 -24.20 9.47 13.19
C LEU A 159 -25.05 8.21 13.01
N HIS A 160 -24.67 7.08 13.61
CA HIS A 160 -25.49 5.87 13.63
C HIS A 160 -26.82 6.08 14.37
N GLU A 161 -26.80 6.76 15.51
CA GLU A 161 -28.02 7.08 16.28
C GLU A 161 -28.97 8.00 15.51
N LYS A 162 -28.44 8.90 14.67
CA LYS A 162 -29.23 9.88 13.92
C LYS A 162 -29.71 9.38 12.55
N SER A 163 -29.12 8.31 12.02
CA SER A 163 -29.53 7.68 10.75
C SER A 163 -30.70 6.70 10.91
N VAL A 164 -31.12 6.40 12.15
CA VAL A 164 -32.34 5.64 12.44
C VAL A 164 -33.50 6.61 12.66
N THR A 165 -33.97 7.23 11.57
CA THR A 165 -35.30 7.85 11.46
C THR A 165 -35.80 7.75 10.04
#